data_AF-A0A7C9RCR7-F1
#
_entry.id   AF-A0A7C9RCR7-F1
#
_cell.length_a   1.000
_cell.length_b   1.000
_cell.length_c   1.000
_cell.angle_alpha   90.00
_cell.angle_beta   90.00
_cell.angle_gamma   90.00
#
_symmetry.space_group_name_H-M   'P 1'
#
loop_
_entity.id
_entity.type
_entity.pdbx_description
1 polymer ?
#
loop_
_entity_poly.entity_id
_entity_poly.type
_entity_poly.pdbx_seq_one_letter_code
_entity_poly.pdbx_strand_id
1 'polypeptide(L)'
;MSLFDNAIESIQIGVEDLLRNDDRRVLSAVRNVHAGALLLCKEKLRRLSPGDEILLAQRFEPQRNDKGDVSIEGVGRNTVGLEDIKKRFKTFDVAFDWKRFDGIAEIRHHMEHSYFKGTRERARQAVADAFMVIRQLLVEALKEDPLKVLGPECWNALLENADLFEAELQACRKTLDNVAWETDAAVRALPDFICPSCRSSLVRQREPGNSAQLDVVLLCAACGTETELGPVLTLAFDETFGGEAHIAIKDGGDPPISTCPECSEETYVIEESRCAACDFVVPTDATCAICGSGLSAEDYCEHDGLCGYHAYVAAKDD
;
A
#
# COMPACT_ATOMS: atom_id res chain seq x y z
N MET A 1 -6.62 -28.77 16.87
CA MET A 1 -6.28 -27.94 15.72
C MET A 1 -5.19 -26.98 16.16
N SER A 2 -4.02 -27.05 15.52
CA SER A 2 -2.91 -26.14 15.84
C SER A 2 -3.12 -24.76 15.20
N LEU A 3 -2.33 -23.76 15.62
CA LEU A 3 -2.32 -22.44 15.00
C LEU A 3 -1.96 -22.52 13.51
N PHE A 4 -1.01 -23.39 13.17
CA PHE A 4 -0.60 -23.65 11.79
C PHE A 4 -1.73 -24.29 10.97
N ASP A 5 -2.41 -25.31 11.49
CA ASP A 5 -3.54 -25.95 10.77
C ASP A 5 -4.64 -24.93 10.47
N ASN A 6 -4.99 -24.08 11.43
CA ASN A 6 -5.99 -23.02 11.25
C ASN A 6 -5.56 -22.00 10.17
N ALA A 7 -4.27 -21.66 10.12
CA ALA A 7 -3.73 -20.79 9.08
C ALA A 7 -3.90 -21.40 7.68
N ILE A 8 -3.56 -22.69 7.55
CA ILE A 8 -3.68 -23.44 6.29
C ILE A 8 -5.15 -23.58 5.87
N GLU A 9 -6.04 -24.00 6.77
CA GLU A 9 -7.47 -24.12 6.49
C GLU A 9 -8.09 -22.77 6.08
N SER A 10 -7.70 -21.68 6.73
CA SER A 10 -8.15 -20.33 6.35
C SER A 10 -7.71 -19.97 4.93
N ILE A 11 -6.47 -20.27 4.55
CA ILE A 11 -5.99 -20.02 3.17
C ILE A 11 -6.78 -20.87 2.17
N GLN A 12 -6.95 -22.17 2.44
CA GLN A 12 -7.68 -23.10 1.58
C GLN A 12 -9.12 -22.63 1.36
N ILE A 13 -9.87 -22.34 2.43
CA ILE A 13 -11.25 -21.84 2.35
C ILE A 13 -11.30 -20.53 1.57
N GLY A 14 -10.33 -19.64 1.77
CA GLY A 14 -10.27 -18.38 1.04
C GLY A 14 -10.07 -18.56 -0.47
N VAL A 15 -9.22 -19.50 -0.87
CA VAL A 15 -9.00 -19.87 -2.27
C VAL A 15 -10.25 -20.55 -2.86
N GLU A 16 -10.86 -21.48 -2.13
CA GLU A 16 -12.12 -22.11 -2.54
C GLU A 16 -13.24 -21.09 -2.77
N ASP A 17 -13.37 -20.11 -1.87
CA ASP A 17 -14.35 -19.03 -2.00
C ASP A 17 -14.09 -18.16 -3.23
N LEU A 18 -12.83 -17.90 -3.60
CA LEU A 18 -12.48 -17.15 -4.82
C LEU A 18 -12.88 -17.94 -6.09
N LEU A 19 -12.65 -19.25 -6.10
CA LEU A 19 -12.93 -20.11 -7.24
C LEU A 19 -14.43 -20.31 -7.48
N ARG A 20 -15.27 -20.09 -6.46
CA ARG A 20 -16.73 -20.16 -6.61
C ARG A 20 -17.25 -19.00 -7.46
N ASN A 21 -18.13 -19.31 -8.41
CA ASN A 21 -18.86 -18.30 -9.18
C ASN A 21 -20.02 -17.67 -8.36
N ASP A 22 -19.71 -17.16 -7.18
CA ASP A 22 -20.65 -16.50 -6.27
C ASP A 22 -20.03 -15.21 -5.71
N ASP A 23 -20.53 -14.05 -6.14
CA ASP A 23 -19.98 -12.74 -5.76
C ASP A 23 -20.06 -12.46 -4.25
N ARG A 24 -20.96 -13.15 -3.53
CA ARG A 24 -21.05 -13.05 -2.06
C ARG A 24 -19.84 -13.66 -1.36
N ARG A 25 -19.08 -14.52 -2.05
CA ARG A 25 -17.88 -15.20 -1.53
C ARG A 25 -16.60 -14.39 -1.76
N VAL A 26 -16.62 -13.38 -2.63
CA VAL A 26 -15.45 -12.58 -2.99
C VAL A 26 -14.83 -11.89 -1.77
N LEU A 27 -15.64 -11.26 -0.91
CA LEU A 27 -15.14 -10.68 0.34
C LEU A 27 -14.68 -11.74 1.34
N SER A 28 -15.34 -12.90 1.39
CA SER A 28 -14.95 -14.03 2.24
C SER A 28 -13.56 -14.55 1.86
N ALA A 29 -13.28 -14.67 0.56
CA ALA A 29 -11.98 -15.06 0.04
C ALA A 29 -10.86 -14.16 0.57
N VAL A 30 -10.99 -12.85 0.40
CA VAL A 30 -9.99 -11.87 0.85
C VAL A 30 -9.81 -11.90 2.38
N ARG A 31 -10.91 -12.00 3.14
CA ARG A 31 -10.86 -12.12 4.60
C ARG A 31 -10.08 -13.35 5.06
N ASN A 32 -10.41 -14.51 4.51
CA ASN A 32 -9.85 -15.79 4.91
C ASN A 32 -8.37 -15.90 4.52
N VAL A 33 -8.01 -15.47 3.31
CA VAL A 33 -6.61 -15.46 2.88
C VAL A 33 -5.75 -14.48 3.71
N HIS A 34 -6.24 -13.26 3.96
CA HIS A 34 -5.55 -12.31 4.85
C HIS A 34 -5.40 -12.87 6.27
N ALA A 35 -6.48 -13.45 6.83
CA ALA A 35 -6.44 -14.05 8.16
C ALA A 35 -5.43 -15.20 8.24
N GLY A 36 -5.41 -16.08 7.23
CA GLY A 36 -4.45 -17.17 7.13
C GLY A 36 -3.00 -16.69 7.08
N ALA A 37 -2.70 -15.67 6.26
CA ALA A 37 -1.37 -15.06 6.22
C ALA A 37 -0.96 -14.46 7.59
N LEU A 38 -1.88 -13.77 8.27
CA LEU A 38 -1.63 -13.24 9.63
C LEU A 38 -1.37 -14.35 10.64
N LEU A 39 -2.09 -15.48 10.55
CA LEU A 39 -1.89 -16.64 11.42
C LEU A 39 -0.54 -17.31 11.15
N LEU A 40 -0.07 -17.37 9.90
CA LEU A 40 1.29 -17.83 9.58
C LEU A 40 2.37 -16.91 10.20
N CYS A 41 2.15 -15.59 10.24
CA CYS A 41 3.05 -14.69 10.95
C CYS A 41 3.09 -14.99 12.46
N LYS A 42 1.93 -15.27 13.07
CA LYS A 42 1.86 -15.69 14.48
C LYS A 42 2.54 -17.04 14.69
N GLU A 43 2.35 -18.00 13.78
CA GLU A 43 3.05 -19.29 13.85
C GLU A 43 4.57 -19.12 13.83
N LYS A 44 5.10 -18.17 13.02
CA LYS A 44 6.53 -17.87 13.02
C LYS A 44 7.02 -17.39 14.40
N LEU A 45 6.28 -16.48 15.05
CA LEU A 45 6.61 -16.03 16.41
C LEU A 45 6.53 -17.17 17.43
N ARG A 46 5.53 -18.04 17.31
CA ARG A 46 5.39 -19.24 18.15
C ARG A 46 6.61 -20.14 18.03
N ARG A 47 7.09 -20.42 16.80
CA ARG A 47 8.30 -21.23 16.57
C ARG A 47 9.59 -20.57 17.07
N LEU A 48 9.64 -19.24 17.16
CA LEU A 48 10.77 -18.49 17.74
C LEU A 48 10.75 -18.48 19.29
N SER A 49 9.63 -18.82 19.93
CA SER A 49 9.49 -18.94 21.38
C SER A 49 8.91 -20.29 21.81
N PRO A 50 9.61 -21.40 21.53
CA PRO A 50 9.12 -22.72 21.86
C PRO A 50 9.09 -22.91 23.39
N GLY A 51 7.90 -23.12 23.95
CA GLY A 51 7.69 -23.43 25.37
C GLY A 51 6.61 -22.56 26.01
N ASP A 52 6.90 -21.28 26.19
CA ASP A 52 6.01 -20.30 26.84
C ASP A 52 5.14 -19.50 25.86
N GLU A 53 5.45 -19.60 24.55
CA GLU A 53 4.81 -18.82 23.49
C GLU A 53 4.80 -17.31 23.79
N ILE A 54 5.85 -16.83 24.49
CA ILE A 54 5.93 -15.45 24.96
C ILE A 54 5.80 -14.45 23.80
N LEU A 55 6.31 -14.80 22.62
CA LEU A 55 6.17 -13.96 21.43
C LEU A 55 4.76 -13.91 20.84
N LEU A 56 3.79 -14.63 21.39
CA LEU A 56 2.37 -14.45 21.11
C LEU A 56 1.63 -13.62 22.15
N ALA A 57 2.18 -13.44 23.35
CA ALA A 57 1.54 -12.64 24.40
C ALA A 57 1.58 -11.15 24.06
N GLN A 58 0.47 -10.45 24.28
CA GLN A 58 0.40 -8.99 24.07
C GLN A 58 1.12 -8.21 25.17
N ARG A 59 1.11 -8.72 26.41
CA ARG A 59 1.69 -8.06 27.59
C ARG A 59 2.61 -9.03 28.34
N PHE A 60 3.61 -8.45 28.99
CA PHE A 60 4.64 -9.16 29.74
C PHE A 60 4.75 -8.57 31.14
N GLU A 61 4.86 -9.44 32.14
CA GLU A 61 5.11 -9.03 33.52
C GLU A 61 6.18 -9.93 34.17
N PRO A 62 7.08 -9.38 34.99
CA PRO A 62 8.02 -10.18 35.76
C PRO A 62 7.28 -10.94 36.87
N GLN A 63 7.44 -12.27 36.91
CA GLN A 63 6.86 -13.15 37.92
C GLN A 63 7.94 -14.03 38.55
N ARG A 64 7.72 -14.48 39.79
CA ARG A 64 8.62 -15.45 40.43
C ARG A 64 8.23 -16.85 39.98
N ASN A 65 9.18 -17.60 39.45
CA ASN A 65 8.99 -19.00 39.08
C ASN A 65 9.08 -19.93 40.30
N ASP A 66 8.77 -21.22 40.09
CA ASP A 66 8.80 -22.27 41.13
C ASP A 66 10.19 -22.48 41.77
N LYS A 67 11.26 -21.94 41.18
CA LYS A 67 12.64 -22.00 41.69
C LYS A 67 13.01 -20.76 42.51
N GLY A 68 12.13 -19.77 42.58
CA GLY A 68 12.33 -18.51 43.30
C GLY A 68 13.01 -17.41 42.48
N ASP A 69 13.34 -17.67 41.21
CA ASP A 69 13.93 -16.68 40.29
C ASP A 69 12.84 -15.85 39.61
N VAL A 70 13.20 -14.66 39.11
CA VAL A 70 12.28 -13.81 38.33
C VAL A 70 12.34 -14.20 36.85
N SER A 71 11.23 -14.69 36.30
CA SER A 71 10.98 -14.90 34.86
C SER A 71 10.07 -13.82 34.31
N ILE A 72 10.16 -13.55 33.00
CA ILE A 72 9.17 -12.73 32.29
C ILE A 72 8.11 -13.68 31.77
N GLU A 73 6.84 -13.45 32.11
CA GLU A 73 5.73 -14.29 31.66
C GLU A 73 4.71 -13.46 30.88
N GLY A 74 4.09 -14.10 29.88
CA GLY A 74 2.98 -13.52 29.14
C GLY A 74 1.74 -13.43 30.03
N VAL A 75 1.13 -12.25 30.11
CA VAL A 75 -0.08 -12.02 30.91
C VAL A 75 -1.26 -11.57 30.06
N GLY A 76 -2.46 -12.00 30.46
CA GLY A 76 -3.72 -11.67 29.78
C GLY A 76 -4.16 -12.71 28.74
N ARG A 77 -5.36 -12.51 28.19
CA ARG A 77 -5.97 -13.44 27.22
C ARG A 77 -5.77 -13.03 25.76
N ASN A 78 -5.28 -11.82 25.53
CA ASN A 78 -5.09 -11.28 24.18
C ASN A 78 -3.75 -11.71 23.60
N THR A 79 -3.75 -12.01 22.31
CA THR A 79 -2.52 -12.27 21.56
C THR A 79 -2.07 -11.02 20.81
N VAL A 80 -0.82 -11.02 20.37
CA VAL A 80 -0.23 -9.95 19.55
C VAL A 80 -1.11 -9.49 18.39
N GLY A 81 -1.18 -8.18 18.20
CA GLY A 81 -1.76 -7.55 17.03
C GLY A 81 -0.73 -7.38 15.90
N LEU A 82 -1.17 -6.85 14.75
CA LEU A 82 -0.33 -6.64 13.57
C LEU A 82 0.92 -5.79 13.87
N GLU A 83 0.74 -4.66 14.55
CA GLU A 83 1.85 -3.76 14.89
C GLU A 83 2.87 -4.41 15.84
N ASP A 84 2.41 -5.24 16.77
CA ASP A 84 3.30 -6.00 17.65
C ASP A 84 4.09 -7.04 16.85
N ILE A 85 3.44 -7.69 15.86
CA ILE A 85 4.09 -8.66 14.97
C ILE A 85 5.15 -7.96 14.12
N LYS A 86 4.86 -6.81 13.51
CA LYS A 86 5.84 -6.01 12.73
C LYS A 86 7.09 -5.68 13.56
N LYS A 87 6.89 -5.18 14.78
CA LYS A 87 7.98 -4.88 15.71
C LYS A 87 8.79 -6.13 16.06
N ARG A 88 8.13 -7.25 16.35
CA ARG A 88 8.82 -8.51 16.68
C ARG A 88 9.58 -9.07 15.48
N PHE A 89 9.00 -9.07 14.28
CA PHE A 89 9.71 -9.50 13.07
C PHE A 89 10.98 -8.67 12.84
N LYS A 90 10.90 -7.36 13.02
CA LYS A 90 12.07 -6.48 12.96
C LYS A 90 13.12 -6.84 14.03
N THR A 91 12.70 -7.03 15.28
CA THR A 91 13.61 -7.40 16.39
C THR A 91 14.30 -8.76 16.17
N PHE A 92 13.59 -9.72 15.58
CA PHE A 92 14.09 -11.07 15.33
C PHE A 92 14.63 -11.29 13.91
N ASP A 93 14.84 -10.19 13.16
CA ASP A 93 15.39 -10.19 11.80
C ASP A 93 14.66 -11.17 10.84
N VAL A 94 13.33 -11.21 10.96
CA VAL A 94 12.48 -11.98 10.04
C VAL A 94 12.10 -11.09 8.87
N ALA A 95 12.77 -11.29 7.74
CA ALA A 95 12.43 -10.64 6.49
C ALA A 95 11.00 -11.00 6.06
N PHE A 96 10.20 -9.98 5.77
CA PHE A 96 8.82 -10.14 5.32
C PHE A 96 8.36 -8.90 4.55
N ASP A 97 7.67 -9.11 3.43
CA ASP A 97 7.11 -8.04 2.59
C ASP A 97 5.86 -7.41 3.24
N TRP A 98 6.10 -6.49 4.18
CA TRP A 98 5.03 -5.76 4.86
C TRP A 98 4.25 -4.85 3.92
N LYS A 99 4.88 -4.27 2.88
CA LYS A 99 4.20 -3.42 1.89
C LYS A 99 3.09 -4.22 1.22
N ARG A 100 3.41 -5.42 0.71
CA ARG A 100 2.41 -6.29 0.09
C ARG A 100 1.36 -6.79 1.08
N PHE A 101 1.76 -7.15 2.30
CA PHE A 101 0.81 -7.57 3.33
C PHE A 101 -0.21 -6.49 3.68
N ASP A 102 0.27 -5.26 3.89
CA ASP A 102 -0.57 -4.10 4.21
C ASP A 102 -1.50 -3.75 3.03
N GLY A 103 -1.03 -3.88 1.78
CA GLY A 103 -1.87 -3.75 0.59
C GLY A 103 -3.07 -4.71 0.56
N ILE A 104 -2.90 -5.95 1.01
CA ILE A 104 -4.03 -6.91 1.14
C ILE A 104 -5.02 -6.44 2.21
N ALA A 105 -4.52 -5.93 3.33
CA ALA A 105 -5.34 -5.40 4.41
C ALA A 105 -6.15 -4.18 3.96
N GLU A 106 -5.54 -3.31 3.14
CA GLU A 106 -6.17 -2.15 2.53
C GLU A 106 -7.26 -2.58 1.53
N ILE A 107 -6.99 -3.54 0.65
CA ILE A 107 -7.98 -4.12 -0.26
C ILE A 107 -9.20 -4.60 0.52
N ARG A 108 -8.96 -5.40 1.57
CA ARG A 108 -10.02 -5.91 2.44
C ARG A 108 -10.82 -4.76 3.05
N HIS A 109 -10.14 -3.78 3.63
CA HIS A 109 -10.78 -2.63 4.28
C HIS A 109 -11.67 -1.85 3.30
N HIS A 110 -11.19 -1.59 2.08
CA HIS A 110 -11.99 -0.92 1.05
C HIS A 110 -13.19 -1.76 0.62
N MET A 111 -13.02 -3.07 0.43
CA MET A 111 -14.15 -3.96 0.10
C MET A 111 -15.19 -4.05 1.22
N GLU A 112 -14.83 -3.78 2.47
CA GLU A 112 -15.73 -3.79 3.63
C GLU A 112 -16.50 -2.47 3.80
N HIS A 113 -15.86 -1.34 3.55
CA HIS A 113 -16.40 -0.01 3.86
C HIS A 113 -16.96 0.75 2.66
N SER A 114 -16.57 0.36 1.44
CA SER A 114 -17.07 1.04 0.23
C SER A 114 -18.49 0.58 -0.10
N TYR A 115 -19.32 1.48 -0.63
CA TYR A 115 -20.60 1.10 -1.29
C TYR A 115 -20.40 0.13 -2.47
N PHE A 116 -19.16 -0.06 -2.90
CA PHE A 116 -18.67 -1.05 -3.84
C PHE A 116 -18.35 -2.37 -3.11
N LYS A 117 -19.11 -3.44 -3.39
CA LYS A 117 -18.96 -4.78 -2.76
C LYS A 117 -17.67 -5.52 -3.16
N GLY A 118 -16.72 -4.85 -3.80
CA GLY A 118 -15.55 -5.45 -4.43
C GLY A 118 -15.91 -6.15 -5.75
N THR A 119 -14.98 -6.15 -6.70
CA THR A 119 -15.06 -7.00 -7.90
C THR A 119 -14.23 -8.25 -7.71
N ARG A 120 -14.53 -9.29 -8.49
CA ARG A 120 -13.76 -10.53 -8.49
C ARG A 120 -12.31 -10.25 -8.84
N GLU A 121 -12.06 -9.31 -9.75
CA GLU A 121 -10.74 -8.82 -10.16
C GLU A 121 -9.97 -8.24 -8.97
N ARG A 122 -10.64 -7.48 -8.09
CA ARG A 122 -10.01 -6.93 -6.88
C ARG A 122 -9.65 -8.02 -5.87
N ALA A 123 -10.50 -9.05 -5.72
CA ALA A 123 -10.15 -10.21 -4.90
C ALA A 123 -9.04 -11.06 -5.52
N ARG A 124 -9.01 -11.21 -6.86
CA ARG A 124 -7.90 -11.88 -7.56
C ARG A 124 -6.57 -11.18 -7.29
N GLN A 125 -6.56 -9.84 -7.32
CA GLN A 125 -5.39 -9.05 -6.92
C GLN A 125 -4.96 -9.37 -5.48
N ALA A 126 -5.88 -9.28 -4.51
CA ALA A 126 -5.57 -9.57 -3.11
C ALA A 126 -5.04 -11.00 -2.90
N VAL A 127 -5.58 -11.97 -3.62
CA VAL A 127 -5.12 -13.37 -3.52
C VAL A 127 -3.78 -13.58 -4.22
N ALA A 128 -3.49 -12.87 -5.31
CA ALA A 128 -2.18 -12.88 -5.96
C ALA A 128 -1.10 -12.26 -5.05
N ASP A 129 -1.42 -11.12 -4.42
CA ASP A 129 -0.55 -10.50 -3.42
C ASP A 129 -0.36 -11.40 -2.20
N ALA A 130 -1.44 -12.02 -1.74
CA ALA A 130 -1.39 -12.98 -0.64
C ALA A 130 -0.53 -14.20 -0.96
N PHE A 131 -0.59 -14.71 -2.18
CA PHE A 131 0.23 -15.84 -2.60
C PHE A 131 1.73 -15.55 -2.41
N MET A 132 2.20 -14.36 -2.80
CA MET A 132 3.60 -13.96 -2.61
C MET A 132 4.01 -13.97 -1.13
N VAL A 133 3.19 -13.37 -0.25
CA VAL A 133 3.49 -13.33 1.20
C VAL A 133 3.36 -14.70 1.86
N ILE A 134 2.36 -15.51 1.47
CA ILE A 134 2.18 -16.89 1.96
C ILE A 134 3.37 -17.75 1.57
N ARG A 135 3.81 -17.67 0.31
CA ARG A 135 5.01 -18.37 -0.16
C ARG A 135 6.24 -17.97 0.64
N GLN A 136 6.45 -16.67 0.85
CA GLN A 136 7.57 -16.17 1.67
C GLN A 136 7.50 -16.74 3.10
N LEU A 137 6.33 -16.70 3.74
CA LEU A 137 6.14 -17.23 5.09
C LEU A 137 6.40 -18.73 5.16
N LEU A 138 5.82 -19.52 4.26
CA LEU A 138 5.97 -20.98 4.27
C LEU A 138 7.41 -21.39 3.95
N VAL A 139 7.98 -20.90 2.84
CA VAL A 139 9.29 -21.36 2.36
C VAL A 139 10.44 -20.75 3.17
N GLU A 140 10.40 -19.44 3.41
CA GLU A 140 11.54 -18.72 3.98
C GLU A 140 11.46 -18.63 5.50
N ALA A 141 10.30 -18.27 6.05
CA ALA A 141 10.17 -18.06 7.49
C ALA A 141 9.93 -19.38 8.27
N LEU A 142 9.06 -20.26 7.76
CA LEU A 142 8.61 -21.48 8.45
C LEU A 142 9.33 -22.74 8.00
N LYS A 143 10.00 -22.71 6.83
CA LYS A 143 10.70 -23.84 6.20
C LYS A 143 9.79 -25.04 5.90
N GLU A 144 8.56 -24.74 5.49
CA GLU A 144 7.55 -25.70 5.07
C GLU A 144 7.48 -25.80 3.55
N ASP A 145 7.07 -26.97 3.05
CA ASP A 145 6.75 -27.19 1.63
C ASP A 145 5.30 -26.78 1.35
N PRO A 146 5.05 -25.67 0.62
CA PRO A 146 3.70 -25.18 0.36
C PRO A 146 2.80 -26.19 -0.35
N LEU A 147 3.34 -26.97 -1.29
CA LEU A 147 2.57 -27.97 -2.03
C LEU A 147 2.05 -29.07 -1.10
N LYS A 148 2.89 -29.45 -0.12
CA LYS A 148 2.53 -30.47 0.87
C LYS A 148 1.51 -29.96 1.88
N VAL A 149 1.69 -28.74 2.40
CA VAL A 149 0.84 -28.23 3.50
C VAL A 149 -0.49 -27.65 3.00
N LEU A 150 -0.51 -26.92 1.88
CA LEU A 150 -1.75 -26.38 1.30
C LEU A 150 -2.49 -27.42 0.46
N GLY A 151 -1.79 -28.45 -0.01
CA GLY A 151 -2.31 -29.42 -0.96
C GLY A 151 -2.27 -28.91 -2.41
N PRO A 152 -2.28 -29.83 -3.39
CA PRO A 152 -2.07 -29.50 -4.80
C PRO A 152 -3.16 -28.60 -5.38
N GLU A 153 -4.42 -28.79 -4.97
CA GLU A 153 -5.55 -28.01 -5.50
C GLU A 153 -5.43 -26.53 -5.12
N CYS A 154 -5.23 -26.24 -3.83
CA CYS A 154 -5.07 -24.88 -3.32
C CYS A 154 -3.79 -24.23 -3.89
N TRP A 155 -2.67 -24.96 -3.89
CA TRP A 155 -1.39 -24.44 -4.37
C TRP A 155 -1.43 -24.07 -5.86
N ASN A 156 -1.99 -24.95 -6.71
CA ASN A 156 -2.11 -24.68 -8.14
C ASN A 156 -3.07 -23.51 -8.42
N ALA A 157 -4.19 -23.42 -7.69
CA ALA A 157 -5.11 -22.30 -7.84
C ALA A 157 -4.47 -20.95 -7.48
N LEU A 158 -3.60 -20.91 -6.46
CA LEU A 158 -2.84 -19.70 -6.11
C LEU A 158 -1.85 -19.32 -7.21
N LEU A 159 -1.11 -20.29 -7.77
CA LEU A 159 -0.19 -20.09 -8.90
C LEU A 159 -0.94 -19.54 -10.13
N GLU A 160 -2.01 -20.21 -10.55
CA GLU A 160 -2.81 -19.81 -11.71
C GLU A 160 -3.41 -18.41 -11.54
N ASN A 161 -3.92 -18.08 -10.34
CA ASN A 161 -4.45 -16.75 -10.07
C ASN A 161 -3.35 -15.68 -10.14
N ALA A 162 -2.17 -15.96 -9.60
CA ALA A 162 -1.04 -15.03 -9.63
C ALA A 162 -0.55 -14.80 -11.07
N ASP A 163 -0.40 -15.86 -11.87
CA ASP A 163 0.02 -15.77 -13.26
C ASP A 163 -0.98 -14.98 -14.12
N LEU A 164 -2.28 -15.24 -13.94
CA LEU A 164 -3.34 -14.52 -14.66
C LEU A 164 -3.37 -13.03 -14.27
N PHE A 165 -3.27 -12.75 -12.97
CA PHE A 165 -3.26 -11.36 -12.49
C PHE A 165 -2.04 -10.59 -13.00
N GLU A 166 -0.85 -11.20 -12.95
CA GLU A 166 0.39 -10.59 -13.43
C GLU A 166 0.31 -10.32 -14.95
N ALA A 167 -0.21 -11.26 -15.74
CA ALA A 167 -0.39 -11.07 -17.16
C ALA A 167 -1.30 -9.86 -17.48
N GLU A 168 -2.41 -9.71 -16.76
CA GLU A 168 -3.33 -8.57 -16.92
C GLU A 168 -2.69 -7.24 -16.46
N LEU A 169 -1.96 -7.26 -15.34
CA LEU A 169 -1.23 -6.09 -14.83
C LEU A 169 -0.19 -5.60 -15.85
N GLN A 170 0.58 -6.52 -16.43
CA GLN A 170 1.56 -6.18 -17.46
C GLN A 170 0.90 -5.66 -18.74
N ALA A 171 -0.24 -6.25 -19.14
CA ALA A 171 -1.02 -5.74 -20.27
C ALA A 171 -1.51 -4.30 -20.02
N CYS A 172 -1.96 -4.00 -18.80
CA CYS A 172 -2.36 -2.64 -18.40
C CYS A 172 -1.17 -1.67 -18.44
N ARG A 173 -0.06 -2.02 -17.77
CA ARG A 173 1.15 -1.17 -17.71
C ARG A 173 1.73 -0.86 -19.08
N LYS A 174 1.72 -1.84 -19.99
CA LYS A 174 2.19 -1.66 -21.36
C LYS A 174 1.46 -0.56 -22.12
N THR A 175 0.23 -0.23 -21.75
CA THR A 175 -0.50 0.89 -22.36
C THR A 175 0.05 2.26 -21.98
N LEU A 176 0.88 2.34 -20.93
CA LEU A 176 1.50 3.57 -20.43
C LEU A 176 2.95 3.76 -20.93
N ASP A 177 3.57 2.72 -21.49
CA ASP A 177 4.97 2.72 -21.95
C ASP A 177 5.28 3.80 -23.00
N ASN A 178 4.28 4.15 -23.84
CA ASN A 178 4.44 5.11 -24.93
C ASN A 178 4.18 6.56 -24.51
N VAL A 179 3.75 6.80 -23.28
CA VAL A 179 3.47 8.14 -22.78
C VAL A 179 4.80 8.85 -22.52
N ALA A 180 4.96 10.03 -23.12
CA ALA A 180 6.04 10.95 -22.80
C ALA A 180 5.69 11.64 -21.47
N TRP A 181 6.24 11.11 -20.38
CA TRP A 181 6.08 11.70 -19.05
C TRP A 181 6.98 12.93 -18.92
N GLU A 182 6.40 14.04 -18.48
CA GLU A 182 7.07 15.34 -18.39
C GLU A 182 7.87 15.51 -17.10
N THR A 183 7.73 14.57 -16.16
CA THR A 183 8.49 14.56 -14.90
C THR A 183 9.06 13.18 -14.59
N ASP A 184 10.27 13.15 -14.03
CA ASP A 184 10.90 11.91 -13.55
C ASP A 184 10.10 11.32 -12.38
N ALA A 185 9.47 12.17 -11.57
CA ALA A 185 8.57 11.75 -10.50
C ALA A 185 7.37 10.94 -11.00
N ALA A 186 6.75 11.35 -12.12
CA ALA A 186 5.64 10.59 -12.72
C ALA A 186 6.10 9.20 -13.18
N VAL A 187 7.28 9.10 -13.80
CA VAL A 187 7.88 7.81 -14.21
C VAL A 187 8.16 6.92 -13.00
N ARG A 188 8.71 7.48 -11.92
CA ARG A 188 8.96 6.76 -10.66
C ARG A 188 7.68 6.21 -10.04
N ALA A 189 6.56 6.91 -10.19
CA ALA A 189 5.29 6.55 -9.58
C ALA A 189 4.45 5.54 -10.39
N LEU A 190 4.79 5.27 -11.66
CA LEU A 190 4.06 4.31 -12.52
C LEU A 190 3.77 2.94 -11.86
N PRO A 191 4.71 2.31 -11.11
CA PRO A 191 4.44 1.03 -10.48
C PRO A 191 3.31 1.07 -9.43
N ASP A 192 3.10 2.24 -8.82
CA ASP A 192 2.15 2.48 -7.73
C ASP A 192 0.82 3.09 -8.24
N PHE A 193 0.60 3.15 -9.56
CA PHE A 193 -0.68 3.56 -10.14
C PHE A 193 -1.82 2.63 -9.71
N ILE A 194 -2.86 3.24 -9.14
CA ILE A 194 -4.05 2.53 -8.66
C ILE A 194 -5.32 3.33 -8.97
N CYS A 195 -6.42 2.60 -9.18
CA CYS A 195 -7.72 3.19 -9.47
C CYS A 195 -8.24 3.96 -8.24
N PRO A 196 -8.64 5.23 -8.34
CA PRO A 196 -9.14 5.97 -7.19
C PRO A 196 -10.48 5.42 -6.64
N SER A 197 -11.25 4.71 -7.47
CA SER A 197 -12.54 4.14 -7.07
C SER A 197 -12.42 2.80 -6.35
N CYS A 198 -11.68 1.83 -6.92
CA CYS A 198 -11.59 0.47 -6.36
C CYS A 198 -10.20 0.11 -5.82
N ARG A 199 -9.22 1.01 -5.96
CA ARG A 199 -7.81 0.86 -5.57
C ARG A 199 -7.05 -0.21 -6.36
N SER A 200 -7.65 -0.81 -7.40
CA SER A 200 -6.98 -1.82 -8.24
C SER A 200 -5.79 -1.24 -8.98
N SER A 201 -4.70 -2.00 -9.07
CA SER A 201 -3.53 -1.64 -9.90
C SER A 201 -3.72 -1.95 -11.38
N LEU A 202 -4.87 -2.54 -11.77
CA LEU A 202 -5.23 -2.78 -13.16
C LEU A 202 -5.75 -1.49 -13.81
N VAL A 203 -4.88 -0.49 -13.88
CA VAL A 203 -5.12 0.81 -14.50
C VAL A 203 -4.39 0.84 -15.83
N ARG A 204 -5.13 1.15 -16.89
CA ARG A 204 -4.59 1.24 -18.26
C ARG A 204 -5.00 2.54 -18.91
N GLN A 205 -4.28 2.96 -19.92
CA GLN A 205 -4.70 4.05 -20.78
C GLN A 205 -5.95 3.64 -21.57
N ARG A 206 -6.91 4.57 -21.69
CA ARG A 206 -8.11 4.37 -22.52
C ARG A 206 -7.75 4.24 -24.00
N GLU A 207 -6.83 5.07 -24.46
CA GLU A 207 -6.37 5.16 -25.85
C GLU A 207 -4.88 4.77 -25.95
N PRO A 208 -4.51 3.48 -26.09
CA PRO A 208 -3.11 3.00 -25.98
C PRO A 208 -2.10 3.59 -26.98
N GLY A 209 -2.58 4.34 -27.98
CA GLY A 209 -1.74 5.06 -28.93
C GLY A 209 -1.40 6.49 -28.50
N ASN A 210 -1.96 6.97 -27.38
CA ASN A 210 -1.68 8.31 -26.89
C ASN A 210 -0.28 8.37 -26.26
N SER A 211 0.53 9.29 -26.74
CA SER A 211 1.87 9.56 -26.21
C SER A 211 1.95 10.84 -25.40
N ALA A 212 0.90 11.67 -25.34
CA ALA A 212 0.93 12.94 -24.63
C ALA A 212 0.38 12.77 -23.19
N GLN A 213 1.18 13.14 -22.18
CA GLN A 213 0.80 13.04 -20.76
C GLN A 213 -0.50 13.79 -20.44
N LEU A 214 -0.67 15.01 -20.99
CA LEU A 214 -1.84 15.85 -20.73
C LEU A 214 -3.17 15.28 -21.26
N ASP A 215 -3.09 14.37 -22.22
CA ASP A 215 -4.25 13.70 -22.82
C ASP A 215 -4.49 12.30 -22.22
N VAL A 216 -3.75 11.93 -21.16
CA VAL A 216 -3.88 10.62 -20.51
C VAL A 216 -5.21 10.53 -19.76
N VAL A 217 -6.13 9.75 -20.33
CA VAL A 217 -7.32 9.25 -19.65
C VAL A 217 -7.11 7.79 -19.30
N LEU A 218 -7.37 7.43 -18.05
CA LEU A 218 -7.15 6.09 -17.51
C LEU A 218 -8.48 5.34 -17.33
N LEU A 219 -8.46 4.04 -17.56
CA LEU A 219 -9.58 3.13 -17.38
C LEU A 219 -9.15 1.97 -16.47
N CYS A 220 -9.94 1.68 -15.45
CA CYS A 220 -9.69 0.53 -14.59
C CYS A 220 -10.30 -0.75 -15.19
N ALA A 221 -9.48 -1.79 -15.42
CA ALA A 221 -9.97 -3.08 -15.89
C ALA A 221 -10.79 -3.84 -14.82
N ALA A 222 -10.58 -3.52 -13.54
CA ALA A 222 -11.26 -4.21 -12.43
C ALA A 222 -12.66 -3.68 -12.13
N CYS A 223 -12.93 -2.38 -12.31
CA CYS A 223 -14.23 -1.78 -11.99
C CYS A 223 -14.85 -0.97 -13.14
N GLY A 224 -14.12 -0.77 -14.24
CA GLY A 224 -14.59 -0.01 -15.41
C GLY A 224 -14.62 1.50 -15.22
N THR A 225 -14.16 2.03 -14.08
CA THR A 225 -14.12 3.47 -13.83
C THR A 225 -13.09 4.14 -14.74
N GLU A 226 -13.52 5.20 -15.42
CA GLU A 226 -12.67 6.13 -16.15
C GLU A 226 -12.21 7.25 -15.19
N THR A 227 -10.94 7.66 -15.26
CA THR A 227 -10.38 8.70 -14.40
C THR A 227 -9.27 9.47 -15.10
N GLU A 228 -9.20 10.78 -14.84
CA GLU A 228 -8.11 11.65 -15.26
C GLU A 228 -6.80 11.30 -14.54
N LEU A 229 -5.68 11.80 -15.07
CA LEU A 229 -4.34 11.51 -14.54
C LEU A 229 -4.12 12.02 -13.11
N GLY A 230 -4.59 13.23 -12.79
CA GLY A 230 -4.35 13.91 -11.50
C GLY A 230 -4.67 13.05 -10.27
N PRO A 231 -5.93 12.57 -10.10
CA PRO A 231 -6.28 11.73 -8.95
C PRO A 231 -5.49 10.41 -8.85
N VAL A 232 -5.03 9.86 -9.98
CA VAL A 232 -4.19 8.65 -9.97
C VAL A 232 -2.76 8.98 -9.52
N LEU A 233 -2.20 10.08 -10.01
CA LEU A 233 -0.89 10.57 -9.60
C LEU A 233 -0.88 10.95 -8.12
N THR A 234 -1.89 11.64 -7.61
CA THR A 234 -2.02 11.98 -6.17
C THR A 234 -1.86 10.71 -5.31
N LEU A 235 -2.58 9.63 -5.65
CA LEU A 235 -2.48 8.37 -4.91
C LEU A 235 -1.14 7.67 -5.09
N ALA A 236 -0.58 7.69 -6.30
CA ALA A 236 0.71 7.07 -6.58
C ALA A 236 1.87 7.83 -5.92
N PHE A 237 1.77 9.16 -5.82
CA PHE A 237 2.77 10.02 -5.19
C PHE A 237 2.78 9.86 -3.66
N ASP A 238 1.63 9.71 -3.02
CA ASP A 238 1.56 9.37 -1.59
C ASP A 238 2.34 8.07 -1.29
N GLU A 239 2.15 7.03 -2.10
CA GLU A 239 2.88 5.76 -1.94
C GLU A 239 4.38 5.88 -2.30
N THR A 240 4.70 6.57 -3.39
CA THR A 240 6.08 6.66 -3.91
C THR A 240 6.96 7.56 -3.04
N PHE A 241 6.41 8.68 -2.57
CA PHE A 241 7.15 9.76 -1.91
C PHE A 241 6.76 9.98 -0.45
N GLY A 242 5.70 9.34 0.07
CA GLY A 242 5.24 9.57 1.46
C GLY A 242 6.31 9.29 2.52
N GLY A 243 7.20 8.34 2.28
CA GLY A 243 8.37 8.09 3.13
C GLY A 243 9.37 9.24 3.15
N GLU A 244 9.68 9.81 1.98
CA GLU A 244 10.56 10.97 1.82
C GLU A 244 9.92 12.22 2.43
N ALA A 245 8.63 12.45 2.17
CA ALA A 245 7.86 13.54 2.75
C ALA A 245 7.88 13.51 4.30
N HIS A 246 7.65 12.34 4.89
CA HIS A 246 7.69 12.18 6.36
C HIS A 246 9.07 12.47 6.96
N ILE A 247 10.15 12.12 6.26
CA ILE A 247 11.52 12.43 6.69
C ILE A 247 11.77 13.94 6.58
N ALA A 248 11.45 14.55 5.43
CA ALA A 248 11.65 15.97 5.21
C ALA A 248 10.93 16.81 6.28
N ILE A 249 9.67 16.50 6.57
CA ILE A 249 8.87 17.20 7.59
C ILE A 249 9.52 17.08 8.98
N LYS A 250 10.04 15.90 9.35
CA LYS A 250 10.71 15.70 10.63
C LYS A 250 12.01 16.48 10.77
N ASP A 251 12.72 16.66 9.66
CA ASP A 251 13.97 17.40 9.60
C ASP A 251 13.75 18.91 9.36
N GLY A 252 12.48 19.34 9.28
CA GLY A 252 12.10 20.75 9.08
C GLY A 252 12.33 21.26 7.66
N GLY A 253 12.40 20.36 6.67
CA GLY A 253 12.45 20.68 5.25
C GLY A 253 11.09 20.51 4.56
N ASP A 254 11.07 20.81 3.27
CA ASP A 254 9.86 20.75 2.44
C ASP A 254 9.65 19.33 1.87
N PRO A 255 8.40 18.84 1.79
CA PRO A 255 8.10 17.58 1.14
C PRO A 255 8.42 17.63 -0.36
N PRO A 256 8.79 16.51 -1.01
CA PRO A 256 9.17 16.51 -2.43
C PRO A 256 8.01 16.85 -3.38
N ILE A 257 6.78 16.62 -2.93
CA ILE A 257 5.53 16.86 -3.66
C ILE A 257 4.72 17.89 -2.89
N SER A 258 4.14 18.86 -3.60
CA SER A 258 3.20 19.84 -3.06
C SER A 258 1.90 19.86 -3.85
N THR A 259 0.91 20.57 -3.32
CA THR A 259 -0.33 20.87 -4.04
C THR A 259 -0.04 21.79 -5.22
N CYS A 260 -0.58 21.45 -6.39
CA CYS A 260 -0.49 22.29 -7.58
C CYS A 260 -1.48 23.47 -7.49
N PRO A 261 -1.04 24.73 -7.69
CA PRO A 261 -1.93 25.89 -7.66
C PRO A 261 -2.98 25.93 -8.77
N GLU A 262 -2.74 25.25 -9.89
CA GLU A 262 -3.63 25.28 -11.06
C GLU A 262 -4.70 24.17 -11.02
N CYS A 263 -4.30 22.92 -10.73
CA CYS A 263 -5.23 21.79 -10.71
C CYS A 263 -5.68 21.35 -9.31
N SER A 264 -5.10 21.92 -8.24
CA SER A 264 -5.40 21.59 -6.84
C SER A 264 -5.10 20.15 -6.41
N GLU A 265 -4.43 19.36 -7.23
CA GLU A 265 -3.99 17.99 -6.91
C GLU A 265 -2.59 18.02 -6.28
N GLU A 266 -2.29 17.06 -5.39
CA GLU A 266 -0.96 16.87 -4.77
C GLU A 266 0.02 16.22 -5.78
N THR A 267 0.33 16.98 -6.84
CA THR A 267 1.07 16.51 -8.02
C THR A 267 2.13 17.49 -8.52
N TYR A 268 2.40 18.55 -7.76
CA TYR A 268 3.47 19.48 -8.07
C TYR A 268 4.81 18.96 -7.53
N VAL A 269 5.78 18.74 -8.42
CA VAL A 269 7.09 18.20 -8.06
C VAL A 269 8.04 19.37 -7.81
N ILE A 270 8.48 19.54 -6.55
CA ILE A 270 9.24 20.73 -6.15
C ILE A 270 10.59 20.79 -6.87
N GLU A 271 11.34 19.68 -6.90
CA GLU A 271 12.67 19.61 -7.52
C GLU A 271 12.62 19.90 -9.02
N GLU A 272 11.53 19.49 -9.68
CA GLU A 272 11.33 19.67 -11.13
C GLU A 272 10.59 20.98 -11.47
N SER A 273 10.08 21.70 -10.45
CA SER A 273 9.33 22.95 -10.56
C SER A 273 8.17 22.87 -11.57
N ARG A 274 7.46 21.74 -11.56
CA ARG A 274 6.42 21.42 -12.55
C ARG A 274 5.36 20.49 -11.97
N CYS A 275 4.11 20.69 -12.38
CA CYS A 275 3.01 19.77 -12.09
C CYS A 275 3.02 18.56 -13.02
N ALA A 276 3.07 17.36 -12.45
CA ALA A 276 3.01 16.11 -13.20
C ALA A 276 1.62 15.81 -13.80
N ALA A 277 0.56 16.47 -13.31
CA ALA A 277 -0.81 16.26 -13.80
C ALA A 277 -1.23 17.25 -14.90
N CYS A 278 -0.95 18.55 -14.72
CA CYS A 278 -1.44 19.62 -15.60
C CYS A 278 -0.34 20.45 -16.26
N ASP A 279 0.94 20.10 -16.06
CA ASP A 279 2.10 20.78 -16.64
C ASP A 279 2.33 22.23 -16.14
N PHE A 280 1.62 22.66 -15.10
CA PHE A 280 1.81 23.98 -14.48
C PHE A 280 3.26 24.20 -14.02
N VAL A 281 3.78 25.39 -14.30
CA VAL A 281 5.08 25.87 -13.80
C VAL A 281 4.86 27.24 -13.17
N VAL A 282 5.39 27.46 -11.97
CA VAL A 282 5.32 28.78 -11.32
C VAL A 282 6.02 29.81 -12.20
N PRO A 283 5.37 30.95 -12.52
CA PRO A 283 5.98 31.99 -13.35
C PRO A 283 7.32 32.46 -12.79
N THR A 284 8.33 32.64 -13.64
CA THR A 284 9.67 33.05 -13.19
C THR A 284 9.72 34.46 -12.56
N ASP A 285 8.72 35.28 -12.84
CA ASP A 285 8.53 36.62 -12.28
C ASP A 285 7.65 36.63 -11.01
N ALA A 286 7.14 35.47 -10.58
CA ALA A 286 6.43 35.31 -9.32
C ALA A 286 7.41 35.52 -8.16
N THR A 287 7.36 36.72 -7.58
CA THR A 287 8.25 37.15 -6.51
C THR A 287 7.46 37.81 -5.39
N CYS A 288 7.99 37.73 -4.17
CA CYS A 288 7.39 38.37 -3.01
C CYS A 288 7.40 39.89 -3.17
N ALA A 289 6.24 40.52 -3.03
CA ALA A 289 6.07 41.97 -3.15
C ALA A 289 6.88 42.80 -2.14
N ILE A 290 7.37 42.18 -1.06
CA ILE A 290 8.14 42.86 0.00
C ILE A 290 9.64 42.66 -0.15
N CYS A 291 10.11 41.40 -0.24
CA CYS A 291 11.55 41.10 -0.31
C CYS A 291 12.07 40.73 -1.70
N GLY A 292 11.20 40.54 -2.69
CA GLY A 292 11.57 40.16 -4.05
C GLY A 292 12.10 38.73 -4.21
N SER A 293 12.02 37.87 -3.19
CA SER A 293 12.36 36.45 -3.33
C SER A 293 11.37 35.75 -4.26
N GLY A 294 11.82 34.77 -5.05
CA GLY A 294 10.90 33.90 -5.80
C GLY A 294 9.89 33.22 -4.86
N LEU A 295 8.66 33.04 -5.34
CA LEU A 295 7.60 32.36 -4.60
C LEU A 295 7.69 30.84 -4.85
N SER A 296 7.48 30.05 -3.80
CA SER A 296 7.20 28.62 -3.96
C SER A 296 5.83 28.42 -4.62
N ALA A 297 5.49 27.19 -5.02
CA ALA A 297 4.16 26.88 -5.53
C ALA A 297 3.07 27.16 -4.47
N GLU A 298 3.34 26.85 -3.20
CA GLU A 298 2.45 27.13 -2.07
C GLU A 298 2.30 28.63 -1.84
N ASP A 299 3.40 29.38 -1.79
CA ASP A 299 3.37 30.84 -1.65
C ASP A 299 2.58 31.50 -2.79
N TYR A 300 2.78 31.01 -4.02
CA TYR A 300 2.07 31.51 -5.19
C TYR A 300 0.56 31.27 -5.11
N CYS A 301 0.15 30.15 -4.50
CA CYS A 301 -1.26 29.79 -4.33
C CYS A 301 -1.94 30.53 -3.17
N GLU A 302 -1.27 30.62 -2.02
CA GLU A 302 -1.92 30.94 -0.75
C GLU A 302 -1.68 32.38 -0.27
N HIS A 303 -0.70 33.08 -0.83
CA HIS A 303 -0.17 34.28 -0.18
C HIS A 303 -0.22 35.54 -1.04
N ASP A 304 -1.03 35.55 -2.12
CA ASP A 304 -1.33 36.73 -2.95
C ASP A 304 -0.08 37.57 -3.34
N GLY A 305 1.01 36.89 -3.71
CA GLY A 305 2.27 37.55 -4.06
C GLY A 305 3.19 37.86 -2.88
N LEU A 306 2.95 37.29 -1.71
CA LEU A 306 3.85 37.33 -0.55
C LEU A 306 4.52 35.97 -0.36
N CYS A 307 5.75 35.93 0.16
CA CYS A 307 6.30 34.67 0.67
C CYS A 307 5.71 34.35 2.05
N GLY A 308 5.75 33.08 2.46
CA GLY A 308 5.17 32.62 3.71
C GLY A 308 5.55 33.42 4.95
N TYR A 309 6.79 33.93 5.01
CA TYR A 309 7.21 34.84 6.10
C TYR A 309 6.43 36.16 6.11
N HIS A 310 6.32 36.83 4.95
CA HIS A 310 5.66 38.12 4.85
C HIS A 310 4.13 38.00 4.93
N ALA A 311 3.57 36.90 4.43
CA ALA A 311 2.16 36.56 4.67
C ALA A 311 1.88 36.36 6.16
N TYR A 312 2.73 35.61 6.87
CA TYR A 312 2.60 35.41 8.31
C TYR A 312 2.73 36.71 9.11
N VAL A 313 3.62 37.62 8.70
CA VAL A 313 3.74 38.95 9.32
C VAL A 313 2.49 39.79 9.06
N ALA A 314 2.01 39.85 7.82
CA ALA A 314 0.79 40.60 7.46
C ALA A 314 -0.42 40.10 8.24
N ALA A 315 -0.61 38.78 8.37
CA ALA A 315 -1.71 38.17 9.09
C ALA A 315 -1.69 38.39 10.62
N LYS A 316 -0.58 38.87 11.19
CA LYS A 316 -0.49 39.25 12.61
C LYS A 316 -0.89 40.69 12.89
N ASP A 317 -0.83 41.54 11.88
CA ASP A 317 -1.12 42.96 11.99
C ASP A 317 -2.61 43.28 11.67
N ASP A 318 -3.37 42.26 11.22
CA ASP A 318 -4.84 42.25 11.06
C ASP A 318 -5.58 41.79 12.33
#